data_AF-A0A6S7BPP3-F1
#
_entry.id   AF-A0A6S7BPP3-F1
#
_cell.length_a   1.000
_cell.length_b   1.000
_cell.length_c   1.000
_cell.angle_alpha   90.00
_cell.angle_beta   90.00
_cell.angle_gamma   90.00
#
_symmetry.space_group_name_H-M   'P 1'
#
loop_
_entity.id
_entity.type
_entity.pdbx_description
1 polymer ?
#
loop_
_entity_poly.entity_id
_entity_poly.type
_entity_poly.pdbx_seq_one_letter_code
_entity_poly.pdbx_strand_id
1 'polypeptide(L)'
;MKSLIKAVALVVVLAAPVASFAQSEQPLTRAEVKAQLKQVEQAGYNPGASDDASYPADIQAAEARVAAQNATAQADTTGYGTTATGSSQAGGNAAGANPGQ
;
A
#
# COMPACT_ATOMS: atom_id res chain seq x y z
N MET A 1 19.15 10.79 -48.64
CA MET A 1 18.51 9.48 -48.32
C MET A 1 19.35 8.58 -47.42
N LYS A 2 20.65 8.37 -47.68
CA LYS A 2 21.53 7.51 -46.86
C LYS A 2 21.73 8.01 -45.41
N SER A 3 21.80 9.33 -45.20
CA SER A 3 21.99 9.92 -43.86
C SER A 3 20.76 9.80 -42.96
N LEU A 4 19.56 9.81 -43.54
CA LEU A 4 18.31 9.60 -42.80
C LEU A 4 18.22 8.16 -42.27
N ILE A 5 18.59 7.19 -43.10
CA ILE A 5 18.62 5.77 -42.73
C ILE A 5 19.61 5.52 -41.58
N LYS A 6 20.79 6.17 -41.62
CA LYS A 6 21.77 6.10 -40.53
C LYS A 6 21.26 6.72 -39.24
N ALA A 7 20.59 7.87 -39.31
CA ALA A 7 20.03 8.54 -38.13
C ALA A 7 18.92 7.69 -37.47
N VAL A 8 18.01 7.13 -38.28
CA VAL A 8 16.94 6.23 -37.79
C VAL A 8 17.54 4.97 -37.16
N ALA A 9 18.54 4.34 -37.80
CA ALA A 9 19.20 3.16 -37.24
C ALA A 9 19.87 3.46 -35.88
N LEU A 10 20.47 4.64 -35.73
CA LEU A 10 21.15 5.03 -34.49
C LEU A 10 20.15 5.30 -33.34
N VAL A 11 18.99 5.88 -33.64
CA VAL A 11 17.90 6.06 -32.67
C VAL A 11 17.31 4.72 -32.23
N VAL A 12 17.13 3.76 -33.14
CA VAL A 12 16.59 2.43 -32.84
C VAL A 12 17.53 1.63 -31.92
N VAL A 13 18.85 1.71 -32.13
CA VAL A 13 19.84 1.05 -31.25
C VAL A 13 19.86 1.66 -29.86
N LEU A 14 19.72 2.99 -29.74
CA LEU A 14 19.69 3.68 -28.44
C LEU A 14 18.38 3.47 -27.67
N ALA A 15 17.27 3.17 -28.36
CA ALA A 15 15.98 2.85 -27.75
C ALA A 15 15.81 1.35 -27.42
N ALA A 16 16.80 0.51 -27.72
CA ALA A 16 16.69 -0.94 -27.53
C ALA A 16 16.60 -1.39 -26.05
N PRO A 17 17.31 -0.79 -25.07
CA PRO A 17 17.28 -1.29 -23.70
C PRO A 17 16.55 -0.32 -22.76
N VAL A 18 15.23 -0.19 -22.87
CA VAL A 18 14.43 0.62 -21.90
C VAL A 18 13.52 -0.22 -21.00
N ALA A 19 13.52 -1.55 -21.14
CA ALA A 19 12.60 -2.41 -20.38
C ALA A 19 13.23 -3.69 -19.81
N SER A 20 14.55 -3.73 -19.58
CA SER A 20 15.15 -4.85 -18.84
C SER A 20 15.24 -4.53 -17.35
N PHE A 21 14.07 -4.39 -16.71
CA PHE A 21 13.95 -4.44 -15.24
C PHE A 21 14.04 -5.91 -14.80
N ALA A 22 15.22 -6.49 -14.97
CA ALA A 22 15.58 -7.77 -14.37
C ALA A 22 16.61 -7.58 -13.23
N GLN A 23 17.15 -6.36 -13.08
CA GLN A 23 18.02 -5.99 -11.97
C GLN A 23 17.19 -5.76 -10.71
N SER A 24 16.76 -6.91 -10.16
CA SER A 24 16.41 -7.18 -8.77
C SER A 24 16.22 -5.95 -7.89
N GLU A 25 14.96 -5.61 -7.60
CA GLU A 25 14.62 -5.19 -6.25
C GLU A 25 15.34 -6.14 -5.29
N GLN A 26 16.10 -5.60 -4.32
CA GLN A 26 16.78 -6.43 -3.33
C GLN A 26 15.75 -7.40 -2.76
N PRO A 27 15.92 -8.72 -2.91
CA PRO A 27 14.92 -9.66 -2.43
C PRO A 27 14.76 -9.47 -0.94
N LEU A 28 13.51 -9.29 -0.50
CA LEU A 28 13.21 -9.18 0.92
C LEU A 28 13.82 -10.37 1.66
N THR A 29 14.51 -10.07 2.76
CA THR A 29 15.04 -11.11 3.63
C THR A 29 13.89 -11.83 4.32
N ARG A 30 14.09 -13.10 4.68
CA ARG A 30 13.11 -13.84 5.48
C ARG A 30 12.80 -13.16 6.82
N ALA A 31 13.77 -12.43 7.37
CA ALA A 31 13.59 -11.68 8.60
C ALA A 31 12.62 -10.51 8.39
N GLU A 32 12.78 -9.74 7.31
CA GLU A 32 11.90 -8.62 6.97
C GLU A 32 10.49 -9.09 6.64
N VAL A 33 10.32 -10.18 5.90
CA VAL A 33 8.99 -10.74 5.62
C VAL A 33 8.29 -11.14 6.93
N LYS A 34 8.98 -11.83 7.82
CA LYS A 34 8.42 -12.20 9.14
C LYS A 34 8.07 -10.98 9.99
N ALA A 35 8.89 -9.92 9.93
CA ALA A 35 8.60 -8.69 10.64
C ALA A 35 7.32 -8.02 10.11
N GLN A 36 7.17 -7.95 8.78
CA GLN A 36 5.97 -7.41 8.13
C GLN A 36 4.71 -8.20 8.49
N LEU A 37 4.76 -9.54 8.45
CA LEU A 37 3.61 -10.37 8.84
C LEU A 37 3.19 -10.09 10.29
N LYS A 38 4.15 -10.03 11.21
CA LYS A 38 3.85 -9.69 12.62
C LYS A 38 3.24 -8.31 12.76
N GLN A 39 3.71 -7.33 11.99
CA GLN A 39 3.20 -5.96 12.05
C GLN A 39 1.74 -5.88 11.58
N VAL A 40 1.41 -6.57 10.49
CA VAL A 40 0.05 -6.64 9.95
C VAL A 40 -0.88 -7.42 10.89
N GLU A 41 -0.39 -8.50 11.51
CA GLU A 41 -1.12 -9.22 12.56
C GLU A 41 -1.38 -8.35 13.80
N GLN A 42 -0.38 -7.60 14.26
CA GLN A 42 -0.52 -6.63 15.35
C GLN A 42 -1.48 -5.48 15.01
N ALA A 43 -1.62 -5.14 13.73
CA ALA A 43 -2.61 -4.18 13.24
C ALA A 43 -4.03 -4.78 13.12
N GLY A 44 -4.23 -6.02 13.58
CA GLY A 44 -5.52 -6.67 13.70
C GLY A 44 -5.90 -7.54 12.50
N TYR A 45 -4.97 -7.85 11.60
CA TYR A 45 -5.22 -8.82 10.54
C TYR A 45 -5.13 -10.26 11.08
N ASN A 46 -6.16 -11.07 10.85
CA ASN A 46 -6.14 -12.48 11.21
C ASN A 46 -6.38 -13.36 9.97
N PRO A 47 -5.35 -13.95 9.36
CA PRO A 47 -5.51 -14.74 8.14
C PRO A 47 -6.38 -16.00 8.32
N GLY A 48 -6.56 -16.50 9.55
CA GLY A 48 -7.43 -17.64 9.83
C GLY A 48 -8.90 -17.28 10.04
N ALA A 49 -9.21 -15.98 10.21
CA ALA A 49 -10.57 -15.46 10.35
C ALA A 49 -10.99 -14.56 9.19
N SER A 50 -10.04 -14.08 8.37
CA SER A 50 -10.31 -13.42 7.11
C SER A 50 -11.07 -14.37 6.21
N ASP A 51 -12.29 -13.98 5.82
CA ASP A 51 -13.07 -14.73 4.86
C ASP A 51 -12.78 -14.24 3.42
N ASP A 52 -13.09 -15.06 2.42
CA ASP A 52 -12.89 -14.69 1.01
C ASP A 52 -13.76 -13.50 0.57
N ALA A 53 -14.83 -13.18 1.31
CA ALA A 53 -15.74 -12.10 0.98
C ALA A 53 -15.22 -10.73 1.45
N SER A 54 -14.44 -10.69 2.53
CA SER A 54 -13.78 -9.51 3.07
C SER A 54 -12.37 -9.33 2.52
N TYR A 55 -11.81 -10.32 1.82
CA TYR A 55 -10.60 -10.14 1.03
C TYR A 55 -10.87 -9.27 -0.21
N PRO A 56 -10.04 -8.25 -0.50
CA PRO A 56 -8.82 -7.84 0.19
C PRO A 56 -8.99 -6.68 1.20
N ALA A 57 -10.22 -6.30 1.55
CA ALA A 57 -10.49 -5.14 2.40
C ALA A 57 -9.82 -5.25 3.79
N ASP A 58 -9.85 -6.43 4.41
CA ASP A 58 -9.28 -6.63 5.77
C ASP A 58 -7.77 -6.43 5.83
N ILE A 59 -7.04 -6.94 4.82
CA ILE A 59 -5.59 -6.79 4.74
C ILE A 59 -5.21 -5.33 4.45
N GLN A 60 -5.96 -4.64 3.57
CA GLN A 60 -5.73 -3.23 3.28
C GLN A 60 -6.00 -2.34 4.51
N ALA A 61 -7.05 -2.64 5.28
CA ALA A 61 -7.35 -1.92 6.51
C ALA A 61 -6.22 -2.09 7.55
N ALA A 62 -5.65 -3.29 7.66
CA ALA A 62 -4.51 -3.54 8.53
C ALA A 62 -3.24 -2.81 8.05
N GLU A 63 -2.94 -2.83 6.75
CA GLU A 63 -1.84 -2.08 6.15
C GLU A 63 -1.96 -0.57 6.37
N ALA A 64 -3.16 -0.01 6.25
CA ALA A 64 -3.42 1.41 6.54
C ALA A 64 -3.11 1.76 8.01
N ARG A 65 -3.46 0.89 8.97
CA ARG A 65 -3.10 1.07 10.39
C ARG A 65 -1.60 0.98 10.59
N VAL A 66 -0.91 0.04 9.92
CA VAL A 66 0.56 -0.07 9.94
C VAL A 66 1.21 1.22 9.43
N ALA A 67 0.74 1.76 8.30
CA ALA A 67 1.24 3.01 7.75
C ALA A 67 1.07 4.18 8.73
N ALA A 68 -0.10 4.28 9.39
CA ALA A 68 -0.35 5.31 10.41
C ALA A 68 0.56 5.16 11.65
N GLN A 69 0.82 3.92 12.09
CA GLN A 69 1.76 3.65 13.19
C GLN A 69 3.18 4.04 12.82
N ASN A 70 3.64 3.70 11.61
CA ASN A 70 4.97 4.06 11.12
C ASN A 70 5.12 5.59 10.98
N ALA A 71 4.09 6.28 10.48
CA ALA A 71 4.08 7.73 10.40
C ALA A 71 4.13 8.40 11.78
N THR A 72 3.43 7.83 12.77
CA THR A 72 3.49 8.28 14.18
C THR A 72 4.89 8.09 14.76
N ALA A 73 5.49 6.90 14.61
CA ALA A 73 6.85 6.64 15.07
C ALA A 73 7.89 7.56 14.40
N GLN A 74 7.68 7.90 13.12
CA GLN A 74 8.51 8.85 12.40
C GLN A 74 8.31 10.30 12.90
N ALA A 75 7.10 10.68 13.30
CA ALA A 75 6.83 11.98 13.91
C ALA A 75 7.45 12.09 15.31
N ASP A 76 7.35 11.04 16.13
CA ASP A 76 7.96 10.96 17.46
C ASP A 76 9.49 11.07 17.41
N THR A 77 10.13 10.48 16.40
CA THR A 77 11.59 10.56 16.19
C THR A 77 12.05 11.89 15.63
N THR A 78 11.19 12.63 14.94
CA THR A 78 11.50 13.97 14.37
C THR A 78 11.16 15.11 15.32
N GLY A 79 10.56 14.83 16.48
CA GLY A 79 10.31 15.80 17.56
C GLY A 79 9.22 16.83 17.25
N TYR A 80 8.54 16.72 16.11
CA TYR A 80 7.41 17.57 15.73
C TYR A 80 6.14 16.74 15.90
N GLY A 81 5.46 16.91 17.04
CA GLY A 81 4.34 16.08 17.49
C GLY A 81 3.18 15.99 16.49
N THR A 82 2.50 14.84 16.50
CA THR A 82 1.41 14.52 15.59
C THR A 82 0.15 15.35 15.91
N THR A 83 -0.46 15.96 14.91
CA THR A 83 -1.85 16.41 15.00
C THR A 83 -2.74 15.18 14.82
N ALA A 84 -3.22 14.61 15.92
CA ALA A 84 -4.18 13.52 15.92
C ALA A 84 -5.52 13.98 15.31
N THR A 85 -5.66 13.87 13.99
CA THR A 85 -6.95 14.04 13.30
C THR A 85 -7.75 12.74 13.46
N GLY A 86 -8.45 12.61 14.60
CA GLY A 86 -9.40 11.53 14.81
C GLY A 86 -10.63 11.71 13.93
N SER A 87 -10.89 10.77 13.02
CA SER A 87 -12.20 10.60 12.41
C SER A 87 -12.85 9.34 12.99
N SER A 88 -13.86 9.53 13.85
CA SER A 88 -14.77 8.47 14.25
C SER A 88 -16.06 8.60 13.44
N GLN A 89 -16.37 7.59 12.65
CA GLN A 89 -17.61 7.52 11.90
C GLN A 89 -18.31 6.20 12.27
N ALA A 90 -19.34 6.30 13.12
CA ALA A 90 -20.24 5.20 13.41
C ALA A 90 -21.52 5.40 12.59
N GLY A 91 -21.70 4.60 11.55
CA GLY A 91 -22.94 4.55 10.78
C GLY A 91 -24.00 3.79 11.57
N GLY A 92 -24.86 4.51 12.29
CA GLY A 92 -26.09 3.94 12.83
C GLY A 92 -27.14 3.86 11.73
N ASN A 93 -27.55 2.65 11.34
CA ASN A 93 -28.77 2.48 10.56
C ASN A 93 -29.96 2.90 11.42
N ALA A 94 -30.40 4.15 11.28
CA ALA A 94 -31.68 4.58 11.78
C ALA A 94 -32.75 3.80 10.99
N ALA A 95 -33.24 2.72 11.59
CA ALA A 95 -34.44 2.04 11.14
C ALA A 95 -35.51 3.11 10.89
N GLY A 96 -35.98 3.19 9.64
CA GLY A 96 -37.02 4.11 9.24
C GLY A 96 -38.27 3.86 10.08
N ALA A 97 -38.43 4.68 11.13
CA ALA A 97 -39.71 4.87 11.79
C ALA A 97 -40.62 5.53 10.77
N ASN A 98 -41.50 4.73 10.17
CA ASN A 98 -42.53 5.20 9.26
C ASN A 98 -43.58 5.96 10.09
N PRO A 99 -43.81 7.28 9.87
CA PRO A 99 -44.86 8.01 10.56
C PRO A 99 -46.12 8.06 9.69
N GLY A 100 -47.20 7.45 10.20
CA GLY A 100 -48.56 7.70 9.73
C GLY A 100 -49.14 6.63 8.79
N GLN A 101 -50.08 5.85 9.32
CA GLN A 101 -51.50 5.72 8.94
C GLN A 101 -52.08 4.49 9.65
#